data_AF-A0A084J2H3-F1
#
_entry.id   AF-A0A084J2H3-F1
#
_cell.length_a   1.000
_cell.length_b   1.000
_cell.length_c   1.000
_cell.angle_alpha   90.00
_cell.angle_beta   90.00
_cell.angle_gamma   90.00
#
_symmetry.space_group_name_H-M   'P 1'
#
loop_
_entity.id
_entity.type
_entity.pdbx_description
1 polymer ?
#
loop_
_entity_poly.entity_id
_entity_poly.type
_entity_poly.pdbx_seq_one_letter_code
_entity_poly.pdbx_strand_id
1 'polypeptide(L)'
;MHKEFEIEEYTAIEEQIHYYSTSLLVSHPEQIVKYLEKRLEKYAETLQYAHLYPETVILPIQQIVIEYSLDVARIRRYLNLKT
;
A
#
# COMPACT_ATOMS: atom_id res chain seq x y z
N MET A 1 -13.08 -25.16 -7.46
CA MET A 1 -12.69 -24.49 -6.21
C MET A 1 -11.66 -23.36 -6.42
N HIS A 2 -11.53 -22.78 -7.63
CA HIS A 2 -10.63 -21.63 -7.88
C HIS A 2 -11.37 -20.30 -8.06
N LYS A 3 -12.60 -20.34 -8.59
CA LYS A 3 -13.39 -19.13 -8.85
C LYS A 3 -13.82 -18.39 -7.58
N GLU A 4 -14.14 -19.12 -6.51
CA GLU A 4 -14.56 -18.51 -5.24
C GLU A 4 -13.41 -17.73 -4.59
N PHE A 5 -12.20 -18.28 -4.58
CA PHE A 5 -11.00 -17.59 -4.08
C PHE A 5 -10.64 -16.35 -4.90
N GLU A 6 -10.77 -16.41 -6.23
CA GLU A 6 -10.56 -15.23 -7.07
C GLU A 6 -11.57 -14.13 -6.73
N ILE A 7 -12.87 -14.45 -6.60
CA ILE A 7 -13.92 -13.48 -6.26
C ILE A 7 -13.68 -12.84 -4.88
N GLU A 8 -13.25 -13.63 -3.88
CA GLU A 8 -12.91 -13.11 -2.55
C GLU A 8 -11.70 -12.16 -2.58
N GLU A 9 -10.65 -12.50 -3.35
CA GLU A 9 -9.47 -11.65 -3.53
C GLU A 9 -9.84 -10.32 -4.23
N TYR A 10 -10.71 -10.38 -5.26
CA TYR A 10 -11.23 -9.21 -5.96
C TYR A 10 -12.09 -8.31 -5.05
N THR A 11 -12.92 -8.90 -4.19
CA THR A 11 -13.75 -8.14 -3.25
C THR A 11 -12.88 -7.43 -2.21
N ALA A 12 -11.88 -8.12 -1.67
CA ALA A 12 -10.97 -7.55 -0.67
C ALA A 12 -10.16 -6.37 -1.22
N ILE A 13 -9.66 -6.45 -2.47
CA ILE A 13 -8.91 -5.33 -3.06
C ILE A 13 -9.82 -4.14 -3.39
N GLU A 14 -11.07 -4.37 -3.78
CA GLU A 14 -12.06 -3.31 -4.01
C GLU A 14 -12.42 -2.58 -2.72
N GLU A 15 -12.59 -3.31 -1.61
CA GLU A 15 -12.77 -2.74 -0.28
C GLU A 15 -11.56 -1.91 0.16
N GLN A 16 -10.34 -2.42 -0.07
CA GLN A 16 -9.10 -1.68 0.22
C GLN A 16 -9.02 -0.38 -0.61
N ILE A 17 -9.32 -0.44 -1.90
CA ILE A 17 -9.35 0.74 -2.80
C ILE A 17 -10.41 1.73 -2.32
N HIS A 18 -11.60 1.27 -1.93
CA HIS A 18 -12.67 2.12 -1.43
C HIS A 18 -12.27 2.82 -0.11
N TYR A 19 -11.66 2.07 0.80
CA TYR A 19 -11.14 2.60 2.06
C TYR A 19 -10.11 3.71 1.82
N TYR A 20 -9.12 3.47 0.95
CA TYR A 20 -8.12 4.48 0.61
C TYR A 20 -8.72 5.67 -0.12
N SER A 21 -9.65 5.45 -1.05
CA SER A 21 -10.32 6.53 -1.79
C SER A 21 -11.03 7.50 -0.85
N THR A 22 -11.75 6.94 0.12
CA THR A 22 -12.47 7.71 1.15
C THR A 22 -11.50 8.41 2.09
N SER A 23 -10.46 7.70 2.56
CA SER A 23 -9.50 8.24 3.52
C SER A 23 -8.60 9.34 2.94
N LEU A 24 -8.26 9.23 1.65
CA LEU A 24 -7.40 10.17 0.94
C LEU A 24 -8.18 11.26 0.19
N LEU A 25 -9.51 11.17 0.17
CA LEU A 25 -10.41 12.05 -0.59
C LEU A 25 -10.05 12.10 -2.09
N VAL A 26 -9.77 10.92 -2.66
CA VAL A 26 -9.41 10.77 -4.08
C VAL A 26 -10.50 10.01 -4.83
N SER A 27 -10.65 10.31 -6.11
CA SER A 27 -11.68 9.70 -6.97
C SER A 27 -11.13 8.62 -7.89
N HIS A 28 -9.80 8.55 -8.06
CA HIS A 28 -9.15 7.63 -8.97
C HIS A 28 -8.13 6.75 -8.23
N PRO A 29 -8.18 5.41 -8.39
CA PRO A 29 -7.31 4.50 -7.66
C PRO A 29 -5.83 4.64 -8.03
N GLU A 30 -5.50 5.21 -9.19
CA GLU A 30 -4.13 5.59 -9.56
C GLU A 30 -3.55 6.67 -8.64
N GLN A 31 -4.39 7.52 -8.05
CA GLN A 31 -3.96 8.53 -7.07
C GLN A 31 -3.56 7.86 -5.75
N ILE A 32 -4.19 6.74 -5.39
CA ILE A 32 -3.83 5.93 -4.23
C ILE A 32 -2.42 5.37 -4.42
N VAL A 33 -2.13 4.79 -5.59
CA VAL A 33 -0.79 4.25 -5.92
C VAL A 33 0.27 5.34 -5.75
N LYS A 34 0.07 6.51 -6.36
CA LYS A 34 1.00 7.65 -6.24
C LYS A 34 1.20 8.11 -4.80
N TYR A 35 0.13 8.12 -4.01
CA TYR A 35 0.21 8.48 -2.60
C TYR A 35 1.04 7.48 -1.81
N LEU A 36 0.79 6.18 -1.98
CA LEU A 36 1.50 5.12 -1.30
C LEU A 36 2.98 5.08 -1.70
N GLU A 37 3.30 5.22 -2.99
CA GLU A 37 4.69 5.33 -3.47
C GLU A 37 5.43 6.50 -2.80
N LYS A 38 4.82 7.68 -2.77
CA LYS A 38 5.41 8.85 -2.10
C LYS A 38 5.60 8.65 -0.59
N ARG A 39 4.73 7.87 0.05
CA ARG A 39 4.88 7.50 1.47
C ARG A 39 6.04 6.53 1.64
N LEU A 40 6.14 5.51 0.79
CA LEU A 40 7.22 4.53 0.81
C LEU A 40 8.59 5.19 0.63
N GLU A 41 8.72 6.16 -0.29
CA GLU A 41 9.95 6.94 -0.47
C GLU A 41 10.38 7.63 0.85
N LYS A 42 9.46 8.32 1.52
CA LYS A 42 9.75 8.99 2.80
C LYS A 42 10.12 8.01 3.92
N TYR A 43 9.47 6.86 3.97
CA TYR A 43 9.79 5.84 4.97
C TYR A 43 11.14 5.20 4.68
N ALA A 44 11.48 4.96 3.42
CA ALA A 44 12.80 4.48 3.02
C ALA A 44 13.91 5.47 3.41
N GLU A 45 13.71 6.77 3.16
CA GLU A 45 14.61 7.83 3.65
C GLU A 45 14.76 7.79 5.18
N THR A 46 13.67 7.62 5.91
CA THR A 46 13.71 7.54 7.39
C THR A 46 14.50 6.31 7.85
N LEU A 47 14.31 5.16 7.18
CA LEU A 47 14.99 3.90 7.51
C LEU A 47 16.49 3.93 7.18
N GLN A 48 16.96 4.77 6.26
CA GLN A 48 18.40 4.99 6.06
C GLN A 48 19.09 5.49 7.34
N TYR A 49 18.36 6.25 8.15
CA TYR A 49 18.82 6.78 9.44
C TYR A 49 18.31 5.97 10.63
N ALA A 50 17.90 4.71 10.43
CA ALA A 50 17.29 3.89 11.47
C ALA A 50 18.15 3.78 12.75
N HIS A 51 19.48 3.76 12.60
CA HIS A 51 20.44 3.71 13.71
C HIS A 51 20.37 4.94 14.64
N LEU A 52 19.73 6.03 14.24
CA LEU A 52 19.54 7.24 15.05
C LEU A 52 18.27 7.22 15.91
N TYR A 53 17.40 6.21 15.75
CA TYR A 53 16.10 6.15 16.41
C TYR A 53 15.94 4.86 17.21
N PRO A 54 15.12 4.86 18.28
CA PRO A 54 14.81 3.65 19.01
C PRO A 54 13.96 2.68 18.17
N GLU A 55 14.04 1.39 18.48
CA GLU A 55 13.27 0.34 17.78
C GLU A 55 11.75 0.57 17.84
N THR A 56 11.26 1.20 18.91
CA THR A 56 9.84 1.57 19.07
C THR A 56 9.34 2.54 17.99
N VAL A 57 10.25 3.25 17.32
CA VAL A 57 9.97 4.11 16.16
C VAL A 57 10.21 3.37 14.85
N ILE A 58 11.28 2.57 14.77
CA ILE A 58 11.68 1.90 13.52
C ILE A 58 10.79 0.72 13.15
N LEU A 59 10.40 -0.11 14.12
CA LEU A 59 9.60 -1.30 13.84
C LEU A 59 8.24 -0.97 13.19
N PRO A 60 7.46 0.02 13.68
CA PRO A 60 6.23 0.43 13.00
C PRO A 60 6.46 0.92 11.57
N ILE A 61 7.55 1.66 11.32
CA ILE A 61 7.86 2.17 9.97
C ILE A 61 8.17 0.99 9.03
N GLN A 62 8.93 0.00 9.48
CA GLN A 62 9.21 -1.20 8.69
C GLN A 62 7.93 -1.98 8.37
N GLN A 63 7.02 -2.13 9.34
CA GLN A 63 5.72 -2.77 9.12
C GLN A 63 4.88 -2.02 8.07
N ILE A 64 4.79 -0.69 8.18
CA ILE A 64 4.07 0.15 7.22
C ILE A 64 4.69 0.02 5.81
N VAL A 65 6.02 -0.04 5.70
CA VAL A 65 6.69 -0.23 4.40
C VAL A 65 6.28 -1.56 3.76
N ILE A 66 6.21 -2.64 4.53
CA ILE A 66 5.76 -3.96 4.02
C ILE A 66 4.31 -3.88 3.56
N GLU A 67 3.41 -3.37 4.40
CA GLU A 67 1.98 -3.25 4.11
C GLU A 67 1.73 -2.41 2.85
N TYR A 68 2.31 -1.20 2.79
CA TYR A 68 2.11 -0.29 1.66
C TYR A 68 2.73 -0.82 0.37
N SER A 69 3.85 -1.54 0.45
CA SER A 69 4.45 -2.19 -0.73
C SER A 69 3.54 -3.28 -1.30
N LEU A 70 2.92 -4.09 -0.43
CA LEU A 70 1.97 -5.11 -0.83
C LEU A 70 0.71 -4.49 -1.44
N ASP A 71 0.18 -3.43 -0.82
CA ASP A 71 -1.00 -2.72 -1.33
C ASP A 71 -0.74 -2.12 -2.71
N VAL A 72 0.41 -1.46 -2.92
CA VAL A 72 0.80 -0.93 -4.23
C VAL A 72 0.83 -2.05 -5.29
N ALA A 73 1.45 -3.19 -4.97
CA ALA A 73 1.54 -4.32 -5.89
C ALA A 73 0.15 -4.88 -6.26
N ARG A 74 -0.72 -5.06 -5.26
CA ARG A 74 -2.09 -5.55 -5.45
C ARG A 74 -2.95 -4.59 -6.26
N ILE A 75 -2.93 -3.30 -5.91
CA ILE A 75 -3.71 -2.27 -6.61
C ILE A 75 -3.23 -2.13 -8.07
N ARG A 76 -1.92 -2.10 -8.32
CA ARG A 76 -1.39 -2.09 -9.70
C ARG A 76 -1.86 -3.28 -10.52
N ARG A 77 -1.82 -4.49 -9.93
CA ARG A 77 -2.29 -5.72 -10.58
C ARG A 77 -3.78 -5.64 -10.90
N TYR A 78 -4.61 -5.20 -9.95
CA TYR A 78 -6.05 -5.01 -10.15
C TYR A 78 -6.34 -4.01 -11.27
N LEU A 79 -5.62 -2.89 -11.32
CA LEU A 79 -5.78 -1.86 -12.34
C LEU A 79 -5.12 -2.20 -13.69
N ASN A 80 -4.42 -3.33 -13.80
CA ASN A 80 -3.60 -3.69 -14.98
C ASN A 80 -2.58 -2.60 -15.38
N LEU A 81 -2.01 -1.90 -14.39
CA LEU A 81 -0.98 -0.90 -14.64
C LEU A 81 0.35 -1.59 -14.93
N LYS A 82 1.03 -1.18 -16.01
CA LYS A 82 2.39 -1.65 -16.30
C LYS A 82 3.37 -1.18 -15.21
N THR A 83 4.27 -2.07 -14.84
CA THR A 83 5.38 -1.82 -13.91
C THR A 83 6.39 -0.85 -14.50
#